data_AF-A0A8T4W052-F1
#
_entry.id   AF-A0A8T4W052-F1
#
_cell.length_a   1.000
_cell.length_b   1.000
_cell.length_c   1.000
_cell.angle_alpha   90.00
_cell.angle_beta   90.00
_cell.angle_gamma   90.00
#
_symmetry.space_group_name_H-M   'P 1'
#
loop_
_entity.id
_entity.type
_entity.pdbx_description
1 polymer ?
#
loop_
_entity_poly.entity_id
_entity_poly.type
_entity_poly.pdbx_seq_one_letter_code
_entity_poly.pdbx_strand_id
1 'polypeptide(L)'
;MSPQREVVIESIDQVESLLARAYWIETEFEGVTQWDAYTAVDEKYRDTLFKLSNESERHKSLLKKLIKNLEGLDLEDIKQNSRARENVKFKRHSQDEEILYEVYENDKLALDLYEKIHSKTSKEFIEEVWAGEDPGEFYEILSHLVEEEKEHIDELKKYARKLDRII
;
A
#
# COMPACT_ATOMS: atom_id res chain seq x y z
N MET A 1 -3.84 -32.84 11.58
CA MET A 1 -3.63 -31.50 11.00
C MET A 1 -2.17 -31.18 11.19
N SER A 2 -1.39 -31.06 10.12
CA SER A 2 -0.01 -30.58 10.24
C SER A 2 -0.05 -29.11 10.65
N PRO A 3 0.77 -28.66 11.62
CA PRO A 3 0.85 -27.25 11.94
C PRO A 3 1.26 -26.48 10.68
N GLN A 4 0.48 -25.47 10.30
CA GLN A 4 0.90 -24.52 9.27
C GLN A 4 2.20 -23.89 9.76
N ARG A 5 3.28 -24.02 8.98
CA ARG A 5 4.51 -23.30 9.28
C ARG A 5 4.20 -21.81 9.22
N GLU A 6 4.56 -21.10 10.27
CA GLU A 6 4.51 -19.66 10.27
C GLU A 6 5.43 -19.12 9.18
N VAL A 7 4.91 -18.22 8.35
CA VAL A 7 5.69 -17.55 7.30
C VAL A 7 6.49 -16.45 7.99
N VAL A 8 7.81 -16.54 7.91
CA VAL A 8 8.76 -15.51 8.36
C VAL A 8 9.53 -15.01 7.12
N ILE A 9 9.71 -13.70 7.04
CA ILE A 9 10.47 -13.02 5.98
C ILE A 9 11.88 -12.78 6.51
N GLU A 10 12.86 -13.44 5.90
CA GLU A 10 14.25 -13.49 6.38
C GLU A 10 15.26 -13.38 5.23
N SER A 11 14.81 -12.98 4.03
CA SER A 11 15.70 -12.78 2.89
C SER A 11 15.42 -11.48 2.15
N ILE A 12 16.48 -10.96 1.53
CA ILE A 12 16.41 -9.71 0.78
C ILE A 12 15.47 -9.82 -0.41
N ASP A 13 15.48 -10.94 -1.15
CA ASP A 13 14.57 -11.21 -2.27
C ASP A 13 13.09 -11.20 -1.84
N GLN A 14 12.78 -11.71 -0.64
CA GLN A 14 11.41 -11.72 -0.12
C GLN A 14 10.95 -10.30 0.20
N VAL A 15 11.79 -9.52 0.89
CA VAL A 15 11.50 -8.11 1.20
C VAL A 15 11.41 -7.29 -0.08
N GLU A 16 12.32 -7.48 -1.03
CA GLU A 16 12.29 -6.82 -2.35
C GLU A 16 10.96 -7.07 -3.04
N SER A 17 10.56 -8.34 -3.15
CA SER A 17 9.32 -8.72 -3.82
C SER A 17 8.10 -8.06 -3.19
N LEU A 18 8.08 -7.95 -1.85
CA LEU A 18 7.01 -7.35 -1.07
C LEU A 18 6.99 -5.82 -1.20
N LEU A 19 8.14 -5.16 -1.06
CA LEU A 19 8.26 -3.72 -1.24
C LEU A 19 7.97 -3.29 -2.68
N ALA A 20 8.32 -4.11 -3.68
CA ALA A 20 7.89 -3.89 -5.06
C ALA A 20 6.38 -4.04 -5.24
N ARG A 21 5.70 -4.92 -4.46
CA ARG A 21 4.22 -4.97 -4.44
C ARG A 21 3.66 -3.68 -3.85
N ALA A 22 4.18 -3.26 -2.70
CA ALA A 22 3.72 -2.05 -2.01
C ALA A 22 3.91 -0.81 -2.89
N TYR A 23 5.10 -0.65 -3.47
CA TYR A 23 5.40 0.45 -4.38
C TYR A 23 4.48 0.47 -5.60
N TRP A 24 4.15 -0.70 -6.14
CA TRP A 24 3.18 -0.83 -7.23
C TRP A 24 1.76 -0.42 -6.81
N ILE A 25 1.29 -0.88 -5.64
CA ILE A 25 -0.04 -0.53 -5.10
C ILE A 25 -0.16 0.99 -4.98
N GLU A 26 0.80 1.59 -4.31
CA GLU A 26 0.86 3.03 -4.10
C GLU A 26 0.96 3.84 -5.41
N THR A 27 1.67 3.32 -6.41
CA THR A 27 1.82 4.01 -7.70
C THR A 27 0.57 3.89 -8.56
N GLU A 28 0.10 2.66 -8.78
CA GLU A 28 -0.95 2.38 -9.76
C GLU A 28 -2.34 2.48 -9.13
N PHE A 29 -2.58 1.83 -8.00
CA PHE A 29 -3.90 1.84 -7.38
C PHE A 29 -4.12 3.17 -6.69
N GLU A 30 -3.30 3.51 -5.71
CA GLU A 30 -3.59 4.69 -4.93
C GLU A 30 -3.16 5.99 -5.63
N GLY A 31 -2.12 5.96 -6.46
CA GLY A 31 -1.79 7.09 -7.31
C GLY A 31 -2.77 7.28 -8.47
N VAL A 32 -2.68 6.41 -9.48
CA VAL A 32 -3.41 6.59 -10.74
C VAL A 32 -4.91 6.40 -10.55
N THR A 33 -5.37 5.35 -9.86
CA THR A 33 -6.82 5.12 -9.77
C THR A 33 -7.56 6.10 -8.86
N GLN A 34 -6.94 6.63 -7.80
CA GLN A 34 -7.57 7.68 -7.00
C GLN A 34 -7.68 9.00 -7.77
N TRP A 35 -6.71 9.33 -8.63
CA TRP A 35 -6.81 10.46 -9.54
C TRP A 35 -7.91 10.27 -10.60
N ASP A 36 -7.99 9.09 -11.21
CA ASP A 36 -9.06 8.76 -12.14
C ASP A 36 -10.43 8.87 -11.45
N ALA A 37 -10.55 8.33 -10.24
CA ALA A 37 -11.74 8.44 -9.40
C ALA A 37 -12.10 9.91 -9.11
N TYR A 38 -11.12 10.74 -8.72
CA TYR A 38 -11.32 12.17 -8.46
C TYR A 38 -11.96 12.90 -9.65
N THR A 39 -11.57 12.54 -10.87
CA THR A 39 -12.13 13.13 -12.10
C THR A 39 -13.51 12.59 -12.46
N ALA A 40 -13.84 11.38 -12.01
CA ALA A 40 -15.05 10.66 -12.39
C ALA A 40 -16.25 10.89 -11.46
N VAL A 41 -16.01 11.29 -10.21
CA VAL A 41 -17.07 11.48 -9.19
C VAL A 41 -17.62 12.90 -9.09
N ASP A 42 -18.79 13.01 -8.45
CA ASP A 42 -19.38 14.28 -8.01
C ASP A 42 -18.45 15.07 -7.06
N GLU A 43 -18.58 16.40 -7.10
CA GLU A 43 -17.76 17.36 -6.32
C GLU A 43 -17.72 17.05 -4.81
N LYS A 44 -18.83 16.58 -4.23
CA LYS A 44 -18.94 16.22 -2.80
C LYS A 44 -17.96 15.13 -2.34
N TYR A 45 -17.40 14.33 -3.24
CA TYR A 45 -16.46 13.25 -2.92
C TYR A 45 -15.00 13.61 -3.26
N ARG A 46 -14.78 14.70 -4.00
CA ARG A 46 -13.47 15.07 -4.54
C ARG A 46 -12.46 15.45 -3.47
N ASP A 47 -12.88 16.14 -2.41
CA ASP A 47 -11.97 16.53 -1.33
C ASP A 47 -11.37 15.31 -0.62
N THR A 48 -12.19 14.28 -0.35
CA THR A 48 -11.71 13.00 0.20
C THR A 48 -10.70 12.35 -0.76
N LEU A 49 -11.03 12.22 -2.05
CA LEU A 49 -10.13 11.58 -3.02
C LEU A 49 -8.83 12.35 -3.25
N PHE A 50 -8.88 13.69 -3.23
CA PHE A 50 -7.69 14.53 -3.32
C PHE A 50 -6.77 14.34 -2.11
N LYS A 51 -7.35 14.28 -0.91
CA LYS A 51 -6.61 14.01 0.33
C LYS A 51 -5.88 12.66 0.24
N LEU A 52 -6.61 11.59 -0.07
CA LEU A 52 -6.07 10.22 -0.19
C LEU A 52 -4.94 10.17 -1.22
N SER A 53 -5.14 10.75 -2.40
CA SER A 53 -4.12 10.73 -3.46
C SER A 53 -2.82 11.43 -3.06
N ASN A 54 -2.93 12.52 -2.31
CA ASN A 54 -1.77 13.21 -1.78
C ASN A 54 -1.07 12.42 -0.65
N GLU A 55 -1.84 11.71 0.18
CA GLU A 55 -1.31 10.83 1.24
C GLU A 55 -0.54 9.65 0.64
N SER A 56 -1.04 9.03 -0.43
CA SER A 56 -0.34 7.94 -1.13
C SER A 56 0.96 8.39 -1.81
N GLU A 57 1.08 9.64 -2.27
CA GLU A 57 2.37 10.21 -2.70
C GLU A 57 3.39 10.32 -1.54
N ARG A 58 2.90 10.61 -0.33
CA ARG A 58 3.75 10.58 0.87
C ARG A 58 4.11 9.15 1.25
N HIS A 59 3.19 8.18 1.14
CA HIS A 59 3.48 6.76 1.37
C HIS A 59 4.56 6.24 0.41
N LYS A 60 4.48 6.57 -0.89
CA LYS A 60 5.56 6.29 -1.86
C LYS A 60 6.91 6.83 -1.41
N SER A 61 6.93 8.02 -0.82
CA SER A 61 8.15 8.64 -0.33
C SER A 61 8.72 7.90 0.89
N LEU A 62 7.86 7.41 1.79
CA LEU A 62 8.24 6.55 2.91
C LEU A 62 8.77 5.20 2.44
N LEU A 63 8.13 4.55 1.47
CA LEU A 63 8.62 3.32 0.86
C LEU A 63 9.99 3.49 0.21
N LYS A 64 10.20 4.61 -0.52
CA LYS A 64 11.52 4.93 -1.09
C LYS A 64 12.58 5.08 0.01
N LYS A 65 12.22 5.65 1.16
CA LYS A 65 13.12 5.75 2.32
C LYS A 65 13.48 4.36 2.85
N LEU A 66 12.49 3.47 3.03
CA LEU A 66 12.73 2.08 3.45
C LEU A 66 13.69 1.35 2.50
N ILE A 67 13.38 1.39 1.20
CA ILE A 67 14.17 0.69 0.16
C ILE A 67 15.62 1.20 0.17
N LYS A 68 15.83 2.51 0.25
CA LYS A 68 17.17 3.11 0.23
C LYS A 68 18.02 2.69 1.44
N ASN A 69 17.39 2.38 2.57
CA ASN A 69 18.06 1.99 3.79
C ASN A 69 18.23 0.48 3.94
N LEU A 70 17.87 -0.32 2.94
CA LEU A 70 18.11 -1.76 2.92
C LEU A 70 19.30 -2.08 2.00
N GLU A 71 20.36 -2.63 2.56
CA GLU A 71 21.50 -3.14 1.82
C GLU A 71 21.07 -4.25 0.87
N GLY A 72 21.57 -4.20 -0.37
CA GLY A 72 21.22 -5.17 -1.40
C GLY A 72 19.94 -4.87 -2.17
N LEU A 73 19.23 -3.78 -1.86
CA LEU A 73 18.13 -3.28 -2.69
C LEU A 73 18.54 -2.06 -3.51
N ASP A 74 18.05 -2.01 -4.76
CA ASP A 74 18.11 -0.84 -5.62
C ASP A 74 16.71 -0.35 -5.97
N LEU A 75 16.51 0.97 -5.89
CA LEU A 75 15.20 1.58 -6.13
C LEU A 75 14.76 1.47 -7.60
N GLU A 76 15.68 1.49 -8.56
CA GLU A 76 15.35 1.29 -9.97
C GLU A 76 14.93 -0.15 -10.24
N ASP A 77 15.56 -1.13 -9.61
CA ASP A 77 15.14 -2.53 -9.69
C ASP A 77 13.73 -2.72 -9.11
N ILE A 78 13.42 -2.12 -7.96
CA ILE A 78 12.05 -2.11 -7.40
C ILE A 78 11.06 -1.50 -8.40
N LYS A 79 11.37 -0.35 -9.01
CA LYS A 79 10.51 0.30 -10.01
C LYS A 79 10.32 -0.55 -11.26
N GLN A 80 11.35 -1.27 -11.71
CA GLN A 80 11.24 -2.16 -12.86
C GLN A 80 10.36 -3.37 -12.52
N ASN A 81 10.59 -3.97 -11.35
CA ASN A 81 9.82 -5.11 -10.85
C ASN A 81 8.36 -4.74 -10.52
N SER A 82 8.09 -3.48 -10.16
CA SER A 82 6.73 -2.95 -10.00
C SER A 82 6.03 -2.79 -11.35
N ARG A 83 6.73 -2.28 -12.38
CA ARG A 83 6.20 -2.08 -13.74
C ARG A 83 5.94 -3.37 -14.52
N ALA A 84 6.61 -4.47 -14.15
CA ALA A 84 6.36 -5.78 -14.74
C ALA A 84 4.95 -6.32 -14.42
N ARG A 85 4.23 -5.67 -13.50
CA ARG A 85 2.86 -6.00 -13.12
C ARG A 85 1.93 -5.11 -13.94
N GLU A 86 0.98 -5.74 -14.63
CA GLU A 86 0.13 -5.12 -15.64
C GLU A 86 -0.46 -3.77 -15.20
N ASN A 87 -0.60 -2.84 -16.15
CA ASN A 87 -1.28 -1.56 -15.94
C ASN A 87 -2.72 -1.83 -15.48
N VAL A 88 -3.01 -1.49 -14.23
CA VAL A 88 -4.36 -1.57 -13.70
C VAL A 88 -5.14 -0.43 -14.30
N LYS A 89 -6.22 -0.76 -15.00
CA LYS A 89 -7.17 0.25 -15.48
C LYS A 89 -8.30 0.33 -14.47
N PHE A 90 -8.55 1.54 -13.98
CA PHE A 90 -9.73 1.84 -13.20
C PHE A 90 -10.98 1.33 -13.94
N LYS A 91 -11.81 0.53 -13.27
CA LYS A 91 -13.03 0.03 -13.92
C LYS A 91 -13.96 1.20 -14.16
N ARG A 92 -14.57 1.24 -15.34
CA ARG A 92 -15.63 2.20 -15.62
C ARG A 92 -16.86 1.81 -14.81
N HIS A 93 -17.04 2.49 -13.70
CA HIS A 93 -18.22 2.39 -12.87
C HIS A 93 -19.29 3.36 -13.34
N SER A 94 -20.54 3.03 -13.01
CA SER A 94 -21.70 3.87 -13.37
C SER A 94 -22.18 4.73 -12.20
N GLN A 95 -21.71 4.42 -10.98
CA GLN A 95 -22.09 5.07 -9.74
C GLN A 95 -20.84 5.46 -8.95
N ASP A 96 -20.85 6.66 -8.36
CA ASP A 96 -19.75 7.15 -7.52
C ASP A 96 -19.47 6.23 -6.32
N GLU A 97 -20.49 5.59 -5.76
CA GLU A 97 -20.31 4.64 -4.67
C GLU A 97 -19.50 3.40 -5.09
N GLU A 98 -19.64 2.92 -6.32
CA GLU A 98 -18.84 1.81 -6.85
C GLU A 98 -17.37 2.23 -7.04
N ILE A 99 -17.16 3.48 -7.47
CA ILE A 99 -15.83 4.10 -7.58
C ILE A 99 -15.15 4.14 -6.22
N LEU A 100 -15.84 4.67 -5.20
CA LEU A 100 -15.32 4.79 -3.83
C LEU A 100 -15.09 3.42 -3.19
N TYR A 101 -15.88 2.40 -3.56
CA TYR A 101 -15.67 1.03 -3.10
C TYR A 101 -14.42 0.38 -3.73
N GLU A 102 -14.12 0.65 -4.99
CA GLU A 102 -12.86 0.19 -5.60
C GLU A 102 -11.65 0.82 -4.90
N VAL A 103 -11.69 2.12 -4.59
CA VAL A 103 -10.63 2.76 -3.80
C VAL A 103 -10.51 2.12 -2.41
N TYR A 104 -11.63 1.90 -1.73
CA TYR A 104 -11.66 1.25 -0.42
C TYR A 104 -11.03 -0.15 -0.41
N GLU A 105 -11.27 -0.96 -1.44
CA GLU A 105 -10.67 -2.30 -1.54
C GLU A 105 -9.17 -2.23 -1.83
N ASN A 106 -8.70 -1.19 -2.51
CA ASN A 106 -7.27 -0.97 -2.75
C ASN A 106 -6.53 -0.62 -1.46
N ASP A 107 -7.05 0.32 -0.66
CA ASP A 107 -6.46 0.71 0.62
C ASP A 107 -6.44 -0.49 1.60
N LYS A 108 -7.46 -1.36 1.56
CA LYS A 108 -7.46 -2.63 2.31
C LYS A 108 -6.35 -3.58 1.88
N LEU A 109 -6.04 -3.62 0.58
CA LEU A 109 -4.94 -4.44 0.07
C LEU A 109 -3.59 -3.88 0.51
N ALA A 110 -3.42 -2.56 0.50
CA ALA A 110 -2.23 -1.89 1.02
C ALA A 110 -2.05 -2.18 2.52
N LEU A 111 -3.11 -2.01 3.31
CA LEU A 111 -3.11 -2.31 4.75
C LEU A 111 -2.68 -3.76 5.04
N ASP A 112 -3.33 -4.74 4.40
CA ASP A 112 -3.00 -6.16 4.61
C ASP A 112 -1.53 -6.47 4.27
N LEU A 113 -1.01 -5.84 3.21
CA LEU A 113 0.39 -5.99 2.83
C LEU A 113 1.32 -5.36 3.87
N TYR A 114 1.07 -4.13 4.32
CA TYR A 114 1.88 -3.46 5.33
C TYR A 114 1.88 -4.20 6.66
N GLU A 115 0.73 -4.67 7.12
CA GLU A 115 0.63 -5.47 8.34
C GLU A 115 1.43 -6.77 8.23
N LYS A 116 1.45 -7.41 7.05
CA LYS A 116 2.25 -8.62 6.80
C LYS A 116 3.75 -8.33 6.77
N ILE A 117 4.18 -7.29 6.05
CA ILE A 117 5.61 -6.92 6.03
C ILE A 117 6.07 -6.58 7.45
N HIS A 118 5.30 -5.77 8.18
CA HIS A 118 5.63 -5.37 9.53
C HIS A 118 5.71 -6.56 10.50
N SER A 119 4.68 -7.40 10.53
CA SER A 119 4.57 -8.47 11.54
C SER A 119 5.36 -9.74 11.22
N LYS A 120 5.72 -9.96 9.94
CA LYS A 120 6.38 -11.20 9.51
C LYS A 120 7.86 -11.05 9.17
N THR A 121 8.38 -9.83 9.10
CA THR A 121 9.81 -9.61 8.84
C THR A 121 10.62 -9.72 10.12
N SER A 122 11.62 -10.62 10.12
CA SER A 122 12.51 -10.85 11.26
C SER A 122 13.28 -9.58 11.62
N LYS A 123 13.34 -9.28 12.92
CA LYS A 123 14.10 -8.14 13.43
C LYS A 123 15.59 -8.35 13.26
N GLU A 124 16.07 -9.56 13.52
CA GLU A 124 17.45 -9.97 13.34
C GLU A 124 17.88 -9.80 11.88
N PHE A 125 17.02 -10.20 10.93
CA PHE A 125 17.25 -9.98 9.51
C PHE A 125 17.37 -8.49 9.17
N ILE A 126 16.43 -7.64 9.64
CA ILE A 126 16.50 -6.20 9.40
C ILE A 126 17.75 -5.57 10.03
N GLU A 127 18.12 -5.96 11.24
CA GLU A 127 19.37 -5.51 11.88
C GLU A 127 20.62 -5.88 11.07
N GLU A 128 20.60 -6.99 10.33
CA GLU A 128 21.70 -7.43 9.47
C GLU A 128 21.79 -6.61 8.16
N VAL A 129 20.66 -6.32 7.53
CA VAL A 129 20.63 -5.71 6.18
C VAL A 129 20.33 -4.21 6.19
N TRP A 130 20.15 -3.57 7.34
CA TRP A 130 19.83 -2.15 7.40
C TRP A 130 21.07 -1.26 7.30
N ALA A 131 21.08 -0.37 6.31
CA ALA A 131 22.15 0.61 6.04
C ALA A 131 21.99 1.93 6.82
N GLY A 132 20.85 2.14 7.49
CA GLY A 132 20.56 3.35 8.28
C GLY A 132 21.11 3.29 9.70
N GLU A 133 20.96 4.38 10.45
CA GLU A 133 21.48 4.48 11.82
C GLU A 133 20.69 3.63 12.83
N ASP A 134 19.38 3.53 12.65
CA ASP A 134 18.48 2.76 13.52
C ASP A 134 17.62 1.79 12.71
N PRO A 135 17.83 0.47 12.81
CA PRO A 135 16.98 -0.55 12.19
C PRO A 135 15.52 -0.50 12.65
N GLY A 136 15.24 0.09 13.82
CA GLY A 136 13.89 0.33 14.32
C GLY A 136 13.03 1.19 13.38
N GLU A 137 13.65 2.10 12.62
CA GLU A 137 12.95 2.95 11.65
C GLU A 137 12.16 2.14 10.61
N PHE A 138 12.61 0.92 10.28
CA PHE A 138 11.88 0.03 9.38
C PHE A 138 10.46 -0.24 9.88
N TYR A 139 10.34 -0.60 11.16
CA TYR A 139 9.08 -0.94 11.80
C TYR A 139 8.25 0.29 12.14
N GLU A 140 8.88 1.41 12.49
CA GLU A 140 8.19 2.68 12.73
C GLU A 140 7.52 3.20 11.46
N ILE A 141 8.22 3.19 10.33
CA ILE A 141 7.65 3.63 9.05
C ILE A 141 6.48 2.73 8.65
N LEU A 142 6.63 1.40 8.78
CA LEU A 142 5.54 0.48 8.46
C LEU A 142 4.35 0.62 9.42
N SER A 143 4.59 0.88 10.71
CA SER A 143 3.52 1.16 11.67
C SER A 143 2.76 2.43 11.28
N HIS A 144 3.47 3.48 10.89
CA HIS A 144 2.89 4.73 10.40
C HIS A 144 2.01 4.51 9.17
N LEU A 145 2.51 3.75 8.18
CA LEU A 145 1.73 3.38 6.98
C LEU A 145 0.47 2.57 7.34
N VAL A 146 0.58 1.61 8.27
CA VAL A 146 -0.56 0.81 8.75
C VAL A 146 -1.63 1.68 9.42
N GLU A 147 -1.23 2.68 10.21
CA GLU A 147 -2.16 3.60 10.86
C GLU A 147 -2.88 4.48 9.85
N GLU A 148 -2.16 5.02 8.86
CA GLU A 148 -2.75 5.87 7.83
C GLU A 148 -3.72 5.12 6.93
N GLU A 149 -3.39 3.88 6.51
CA GLU A 149 -4.35 3.08 5.74
C GLU A 149 -5.61 2.74 6.54
N LYS A 150 -5.50 2.56 7.86
CA LYS A 150 -6.69 2.38 8.72
C LYS A 150 -7.58 3.61 8.71
N GLU A 151 -6.98 4.81 8.74
CA GLU A 151 -7.71 6.07 8.63
C GLU A 151 -8.38 6.23 7.26
N HIS A 152 -7.68 5.92 6.17
CA HIS A 152 -8.23 5.92 4.81
C HIS A 152 -9.46 5.02 4.70
N ILE A 153 -9.33 3.77 5.16
CA ILE A 153 -10.39 2.77 5.17
C ILE A 153 -11.60 3.25 5.97
N ASP A 154 -11.39 3.79 7.17
CA ASP A 154 -12.49 4.31 7.99
C ASP A 154 -13.17 5.53 7.35
N GLU A 155 -12.41 6.39 6.66
CA GLU A 155 -12.95 7.48 5.87
C GLU A 155 -13.79 6.96 4.70
N LEU A 156 -13.35 5.95 3.96
CA LEU A 156 -14.08 5.42 2.79
C LEU A 156 -15.27 4.51 3.17
N LYS A 157 -15.21 3.84 4.31
CA LYS A 157 -16.25 2.93 4.82
C LYS A 157 -17.63 3.56 4.94
N LYS A 158 -17.71 4.88 5.17
CA LYS A 158 -18.99 5.62 5.19
C LYS A 158 -19.69 5.60 3.82
N TYR A 159 -18.95 5.45 2.74
CA TYR A 159 -19.46 5.37 1.37
C TYR A 159 -19.67 3.91 0.93
N ALA A 160 -18.78 2.99 1.32
CA ALA A 160 -18.87 1.56 1.02
C ALA A 160 -20.10 0.87 1.65
N ARG A 161 -20.50 1.25 2.87
CA ARG A 161 -21.67 0.69 3.58
C ARG A 161 -23.01 0.83 2.85
N LYS A 162 -23.10 1.69 1.83
CA LYS A 162 -24.31 1.82 1.00
C LYS A 162 -24.46 0.66 0.01
N LEU A 163 -23.38 0.04 -0.45
CA LEU A 163 -23.41 -1.07 -1.41
C LEU A 163 -23.70 -2.41 -0.72
N ASP A 164 -23.15 -2.65 0.48
CA ASP A 164 -23.45 -3.85 1.30
C ASP A 164 -24.93 -4.00 1.68
N ARG A 165 -25.74 -2.94 1.53
CA ARG A 165 -27.19 -2.95 1.82
C ARG A 165 -28.07 -3.20 0.60
N ILE A 166 -27.48 -3.21 -0.60
CA ILE A 166 -28.19 -3.33 -1.87
C ILE A 166 -27.97 -4.72 -2.49
N ILE A 167 -26.91 -5.43 -2.09
CA ILE A 167 -26.59 -6.81 -2.51
C ILE A 167 -27.27 -7.83 -1.59
#